data_AF-A0A9P7J107-F1
#
_entry.id   AF-A0A9P7J107-F1
#
_cell.length_a   1.000
_cell.length_b   1.000
_cell.length_c   1.000
_cell.angle_alpha   90.00
_cell.angle_beta   90.00
_cell.angle_gamma   90.00
#
_symmetry.space_group_name_H-M   'P 1'
#
loop_
_entity.id
_entity.type
_entity.pdbx_description
1 polymer ?
#
loop_
_entity_poly.entity_id
_entity_poly.type
_entity_poly.pdbx_seq_one_letter_code
_entity_poly.pdbx_strand_id
1 'polypeptide(L)'
;MGQICTTTSRIFVQDTIYEKLIEAFHEQVKSAIVIGHPFDENTAHGPQLSKAQYEKILSLTESGKSEGVSLMTGGARSGDKGFYIQPTVFRDVKPNMKIVQEEIFGPCVVVAPFSTEADAIEHANGTAYGLGAAVFTENLRKAHRVAAGVQAGTINGSQDTHWGVPFRGYKQSGIGRELVSYGKRNGDATKNKK
;
A
#
# COMPACT_ATOMS: atom_id res chain seq x y z
N MET A 1 -9.20 3.68 -5.44
CA MET A 1 -8.68 3.10 -6.70
C MET A 1 -7.32 2.41 -6.55
N GLY A 2 -6.42 2.85 -5.66
CA GLY A 2 -5.16 2.14 -5.37
C GLY A 2 -4.03 2.34 -6.40
N GLN A 3 -4.21 3.27 -7.33
CA GLN A 3 -3.20 3.67 -8.33
C GLN A 3 -2.33 4.81 -7.77
N ILE A 4 -1.65 4.56 -6.64
CA ILE A 4 -0.73 5.49 -5.98
C ILE A 4 0.49 4.69 -5.53
N CYS A 5 1.71 5.19 -5.79
CA CYS A 5 2.96 4.48 -5.47
C CYS A 5 3.17 4.28 -3.95
N THR A 6 2.57 5.13 -3.12
CA THR A 6 2.55 5.01 -1.65
C THR A 6 1.28 4.37 -1.12
N THR A 7 0.51 3.68 -1.96
CA THR A 7 -0.67 2.94 -1.48
C THR A 7 -0.25 1.96 -0.40
N THR A 8 -0.96 1.98 0.73
CA THR A 8 -0.79 1.00 1.80
C THR A 8 -1.33 -0.36 1.34
N SER A 9 -0.54 -1.06 0.53
CA SER A 9 -0.90 -2.35 -0.07
C SER A 9 -0.77 -3.52 0.90
N ARG A 10 0.04 -3.37 1.95
CA ARG A 10 0.25 -4.37 3.02
C ARG A 10 -0.10 -3.75 4.37
N ILE A 11 -1.01 -4.40 5.11
CA ILE A 11 -1.39 -4.01 6.46
C ILE A 11 -0.99 -5.14 7.41
N PHE A 12 -0.16 -4.81 8.40
CA PHE A 12 0.23 -5.74 9.46
C PHE A 12 -0.47 -5.33 10.75
N VAL A 13 -1.15 -6.28 11.39
CA VAL A 13 -1.98 -6.01 12.57
C VAL A 13 -1.53 -6.90 13.72
N GLN A 14 -1.46 -6.35 14.92
CA GLN A 14 -1.10 -7.13 16.11
C GLN A 14 -2.12 -8.26 16.32
N ASP A 15 -1.65 -9.49 16.48
CA ASP A 15 -2.44 -10.71 16.66
C ASP A 15 -3.61 -10.57 17.65
N THR A 16 -3.37 -9.94 18.80
CA THR A 16 -4.38 -9.70 19.86
C THR A 16 -5.61 -8.88 19.41
N ILE A 17 -5.52 -8.15 18.30
CA ILE A 17 -6.63 -7.35 17.74
C ILE A 17 -6.95 -7.70 16.28
N TYR A 18 -6.26 -8.67 15.69
CA TYR A 18 -6.35 -8.98 14.25
C TYR A 18 -7.78 -9.27 13.81
N GLU A 19 -8.45 -10.22 14.46
CA GLU A 19 -9.82 -10.62 14.11
C GLU A 19 -10.83 -9.46 14.25
N LYS A 20 -10.73 -8.71 15.36
CA LYS A 20 -11.62 -7.55 15.58
C LYS A 20 -11.42 -6.46 14.52
N LEU A 21 -10.16 -6.17 14.16
CA LEU A 21 -9.86 -5.14 13.18
C LEU A 21 -10.27 -5.59 11.79
N ILE A 22 -10.00 -6.84 11.41
CA ILE A 22 -10.28 -7.31 10.05
C ILE A 22 -11.79 -7.36 9.77
N GLU A 23 -12.61 -7.73 10.76
CA GLU A 23 -14.07 -7.67 10.67
C GLU A 23 -14.55 -6.22 10.48
N ALA A 24 -14.09 -5.30 11.33
CA ALA A 24 -14.45 -3.89 11.21
C ALA A 24 -13.99 -3.28 9.88
N PHE A 25 -12.80 -3.65 9.42
CA PHE A 25 -12.25 -3.22 8.13
C PHE A 25 -13.10 -3.72 6.97
N HIS A 26 -13.54 -4.97 7.01
CA HIS A 26 -14.40 -5.56 5.99
C HIS A 26 -15.75 -4.84 5.89
N GLU A 27 -16.38 -4.54 7.01
CA GLU A 27 -17.65 -3.79 7.03
C GLU A 27 -17.47 -2.34 6.57
N GLN A 28 -16.35 -1.70 6.92
CA GLN A 28 -16.01 -0.38 6.40
C GLN A 28 -15.81 -0.40 4.88
N VAL A 29 -15.11 -1.40 4.34
CA VAL A 29 -14.88 -1.53 2.89
C VAL A 29 -16.20 -1.71 2.14
N LYS A 30 -17.13 -2.51 2.68
CA LYS A 30 -18.46 -2.71 2.08
C LYS A 30 -19.34 -1.47 2.11
N SER A 31 -19.34 -0.73 3.22
CA SER A 31 -20.24 0.40 3.43
C SER A 31 -19.75 1.69 2.81
N ALA A 32 -18.43 1.92 2.78
CA ALA A 32 -17.86 3.19 2.36
C ALA A 32 -17.56 3.28 0.86
N ILE A 33 -17.50 2.14 0.14
CA ILE A 33 -17.03 2.13 -1.24
C ILE A 33 -18.18 1.97 -2.23
N VAL A 34 -18.57 3.08 -2.85
CA VAL A 34 -19.46 3.10 -4.00
C VAL A 34 -18.63 3.14 -5.28
N ILE A 35 -18.77 2.11 -6.11
CA ILE A 35 -18.14 2.03 -7.43
C ILE A 35 -19.09 2.67 -8.45
N GLY A 36 -18.60 3.63 -9.24
CA GLY A 36 -19.46 4.35 -10.17
C GLY A 36 -18.68 5.28 -11.10
N HIS A 37 -19.40 6.14 -11.82
CA HIS A 37 -18.77 7.07 -12.76
C HIS A 37 -17.97 8.12 -11.97
N PRO A 38 -16.75 8.50 -12.41
CA PRO A 38 -15.93 9.49 -11.71
C PRO A 38 -16.54 10.89 -11.54
N PHE A 39 -17.64 11.19 -12.23
CA PHE A 39 -18.36 12.47 -12.14
C PHE A 39 -19.62 12.39 -11.28
N ASP A 40 -19.99 11.19 -10.79
CA ASP A 40 -21.11 11.06 -9.87
C ASP A 40 -20.64 11.42 -8.45
N GLU A 41 -21.38 12.28 -7.76
CA GLU A 41 -21.01 12.78 -6.42
C GLU A 41 -20.90 11.67 -5.36
N ASN A 42 -21.64 10.58 -5.56
CA ASN A 42 -21.63 9.44 -4.65
C ASN A 42 -20.51 8.44 -4.96
N THR A 43 -19.77 8.58 -6.06
CA THR A 43 -18.72 7.64 -6.44
C THR A 43 -17.47 7.85 -5.59
N ALA A 44 -17.12 6.84 -4.80
CA ALA A 44 -15.85 6.77 -4.08
C ALA A 44 -14.75 6.04 -4.90
N HIS A 45 -15.15 5.27 -5.92
CA HIS A 45 -14.25 4.40 -6.67
C HIS A 45 -14.54 4.38 -8.18
N GLY A 46 -13.65 5.01 -8.95
CA GLY A 46 -13.69 5.01 -10.41
C GLY A 46 -13.01 3.78 -11.06
N PRO A 47 -12.93 3.77 -12.41
CA PRO A 47 -12.30 2.70 -13.16
C PRO A 47 -10.77 2.79 -13.11
N GLN A 48 -10.10 1.69 -13.46
CA GLN A 48 -8.66 1.69 -13.73
C GLN A 48 -8.34 2.48 -15.00
N LEU A 49 -7.12 3.01 -15.08
CA LEU A 49 -6.70 3.94 -16.15
C LEU A 49 -6.82 3.34 -17.56
N SER A 50 -6.48 2.05 -17.72
CA SER A 50 -6.42 1.40 -19.02
C SER A 50 -6.76 -0.09 -18.94
N LYS A 51 -7.07 -0.69 -20.09
CA LYS A 51 -7.28 -2.14 -20.23
C LYS A 51 -6.07 -2.94 -19.74
N ALA A 52 -4.86 -2.51 -20.10
CA ALA A 52 -3.64 -3.19 -19.69
C ALA A 52 -3.45 -3.18 -18.16
N GLN A 53 -3.73 -2.04 -17.52
CA GLN A 53 -3.66 -1.93 -16.06
C GLN A 53 -4.73 -2.81 -15.39
N TYR A 54 -5.94 -2.77 -15.93
CA TYR A 54 -7.06 -3.59 -15.47
C TYR A 54 -6.77 -5.10 -15.55
N GLU A 55 -6.28 -5.58 -16.69
CA GLU A 55 -5.92 -6.99 -16.89
C GLU A 55 -4.75 -7.42 -16.00
N LYS A 56 -3.74 -6.55 -15.81
CA LYS A 56 -2.63 -6.81 -14.89
C LYS A 56 -3.12 -6.99 -13.46
N ILE A 57 -3.98 -6.09 -12.96
CA ILE A 57 -4.51 -6.17 -11.59
C ILE A 57 -5.32 -7.46 -11.41
N LEU A 58 -6.20 -7.79 -12.36
CA LEU A 58 -6.98 -9.04 -12.29
C LEU A 58 -6.10 -10.28 -12.35
N SER A 59 -5.04 -10.28 -13.17
CA SER A 59 -4.08 -11.39 -13.23
C SER A 59 -3.36 -11.62 -11.90
N LEU A 60 -2.90 -10.54 -11.24
CA LEU A 60 -2.28 -10.63 -9.91
C LEU A 60 -3.28 -11.07 -8.85
N THR A 61 -4.51 -10.57 -8.92
CA THR A 61 -5.60 -10.96 -8.03
C THR A 61 -5.88 -12.46 -8.15
N GLU A 62 -5.91 -12.99 -9.37
CA GLU A 62 -6.13 -14.41 -9.64
C GLU A 62 -4.96 -15.28 -9.18
N SER A 63 -3.71 -14.80 -9.30
CA SER A 63 -2.57 -15.54 -8.72
C SER A 63 -2.72 -15.73 -7.20
N GLY A 64 -3.19 -14.70 -6.49
CA GLY A 64 -3.46 -14.81 -5.06
C GLY A 64 -4.50 -15.88 -4.73
N LYS A 65 -5.59 -15.96 -5.50
CA LYS A 65 -6.61 -17.01 -5.33
C LYS A 65 -6.03 -18.40 -5.62
N SER A 66 -5.23 -18.54 -6.67
CA SER A 66 -4.61 -19.81 -7.04
C SER A 66 -3.62 -20.33 -5.99
N GLU A 67 -3.02 -19.43 -5.21
CA GLU A 67 -2.14 -19.74 -4.08
C GLU A 67 -2.93 -20.11 -2.79
N GLY A 68 -4.27 -20.18 -2.85
CA GLY A 68 -5.14 -20.59 -1.75
C GLY A 68 -5.42 -19.49 -0.72
N VAL A 69 -5.23 -18.22 -1.08
CA VAL A 69 -5.44 -17.09 -0.18
C VAL A 69 -6.94 -16.86 0.06
N SER A 70 -7.30 -16.60 1.32
CA SER A 70 -8.67 -16.23 1.67
C SER A 70 -8.98 -14.80 1.22
N LEU A 71 -10.04 -14.67 0.42
CA LEU A 71 -10.62 -13.39 0.04
C LEU A 71 -11.76 -13.04 0.99
N MET A 72 -11.71 -11.85 1.58
CA MET A 72 -12.82 -11.35 2.37
C MET A 72 -13.87 -10.64 1.51
N THR A 73 -13.42 -9.89 0.52
CA THR A 73 -14.29 -9.15 -0.39
C THR A 73 -13.57 -8.91 -1.73
N GLY A 74 -14.37 -8.67 -2.76
CA GLY A 74 -13.92 -8.34 -4.11
C GLY A 74 -13.25 -9.49 -4.84
N GLY A 75 -12.13 -9.18 -5.50
CA GLY A 75 -11.36 -10.15 -6.28
C GLY A 75 -11.88 -10.35 -7.71
N ALA A 76 -12.80 -9.51 -8.18
CA ALA A 76 -13.39 -9.61 -9.50
C ALA A 76 -13.68 -8.25 -10.13
N ARG A 77 -14.11 -8.30 -11.39
CA ARG A 77 -14.67 -7.15 -12.11
C ARG A 77 -15.92 -6.63 -11.41
N SER A 78 -16.14 -5.32 -11.46
CA SER A 78 -17.44 -4.70 -11.15
C SER A 78 -18.15 -4.26 -12.42
N GLY A 79 -19.38 -4.74 -12.65
CA GLY A 79 -20.20 -4.38 -13.82
C GLY A 79 -19.65 -4.85 -15.18
N ASP A 80 -20.36 -4.49 -16.27
CA ASP A 80 -20.10 -5.04 -17.62
C ASP A 80 -19.32 -4.10 -18.55
N LYS A 81 -19.25 -2.81 -18.21
CA LYS A 81 -18.62 -1.76 -19.03
C LYS A 81 -17.56 -1.01 -18.24
N GLY A 82 -16.51 -0.55 -18.93
CA GLY A 82 -15.36 0.10 -18.30
C GLY A 82 -14.47 -0.86 -17.53
N PHE A 83 -13.42 -0.31 -16.94
CA PHE A 83 -12.33 -1.03 -16.29
C PHE A 83 -12.47 -1.03 -14.76
N TYR A 84 -13.64 -1.38 -14.25
CA TYR A 84 -13.91 -1.36 -12.80
C TYR A 84 -13.53 -2.68 -12.14
N ILE A 85 -12.84 -2.59 -11.01
CA ILE A 85 -12.41 -3.72 -10.19
C ILE A 85 -12.97 -3.53 -8.80
N GLN A 86 -13.50 -4.59 -8.20
CA GLN A 86 -14.00 -4.56 -6.83
C GLN A 86 -12.82 -4.34 -5.85
N PRO A 87 -12.99 -3.49 -4.82
CA PRO A 87 -12.05 -3.43 -3.70
C PRO A 87 -11.82 -4.83 -3.14
N THR A 88 -10.56 -5.24 -3.10
CA THR A 88 -10.17 -6.61 -2.81
C THR A 88 -9.34 -6.66 -1.53
N VAL A 89 -9.78 -7.47 -0.57
CA VAL A 89 -9.07 -7.67 0.70
C VAL A 89 -8.66 -9.13 0.79
N PHE A 90 -7.35 -9.37 0.74
CA PHE A 90 -6.74 -10.66 1.00
C PHE A 90 -6.36 -10.76 2.47
N ARG A 91 -6.72 -11.87 3.12
CA ARG A 91 -6.31 -12.14 4.49
C ARG A 91 -5.53 -13.45 4.57
N ASP A 92 -4.83 -13.64 5.67
CA ASP A 92 -4.07 -14.87 5.98
C ASP A 92 -2.99 -15.16 4.93
N VAL A 93 -2.37 -14.09 4.41
CA VAL A 93 -1.33 -14.17 3.38
C VAL A 93 0.02 -14.58 3.96
N LYS A 94 0.81 -15.29 3.15
CA LYS A 94 2.21 -15.62 3.47
C LYS A 94 3.16 -14.59 2.87
N PRO A 95 4.28 -14.24 3.54
CA PRO A 95 5.18 -13.20 3.08
C PRO A 95 5.72 -13.40 1.66
N ASN A 96 5.94 -14.63 1.22
CA ASN A 96 6.53 -14.96 -0.08
C ASN A 96 5.54 -15.01 -1.25
N MET A 97 4.25 -14.79 -1.00
CA MET A 97 3.24 -14.81 -2.06
C MET A 97 3.41 -13.62 -3.02
N LYS A 98 3.08 -13.84 -4.29
CA LYS A 98 3.26 -12.84 -5.34
C LYS A 98 2.51 -11.54 -5.04
N ILE A 99 1.27 -11.64 -4.55
CA ILE A 99 0.42 -10.51 -4.15
C ILE A 99 0.96 -9.69 -2.96
N VAL A 100 1.91 -10.25 -2.20
CA VAL A 100 2.58 -9.55 -1.08
C VAL A 100 3.87 -8.88 -1.56
N GLN A 101 4.58 -9.51 -2.49
CA GLN A 101 5.89 -9.04 -2.95
C GLN A 101 5.81 -8.04 -4.11
N GLU A 102 4.83 -8.18 -4.99
CA GLU A 102 4.69 -7.34 -6.18
C GLU A 102 3.70 -6.19 -5.97
N GLU A 103 3.98 -5.06 -6.62
CA GLU A 103 3.07 -3.92 -6.64
C GLU A 103 1.89 -4.20 -7.59
N ILE A 104 0.69 -4.35 -7.02
CA ILE A 104 -0.55 -4.56 -7.78
C ILE A 104 -0.99 -3.28 -8.49
N PHE A 105 -0.80 -2.12 -7.85
CA PHE A 105 -1.20 -0.80 -8.35
C PHE A 105 -2.70 -0.73 -8.72
N GLY A 106 -3.52 -1.29 -7.85
CA GLY A 106 -4.97 -1.43 -7.99
C GLY A 106 -5.64 -1.50 -6.61
N PRO A 107 -6.96 -1.71 -6.56
CA PRO A 107 -7.73 -1.62 -5.32
C PRO A 107 -7.64 -2.90 -4.48
N CYS A 108 -6.41 -3.38 -4.25
CA CYS A 108 -6.11 -4.61 -3.55
C CYS A 108 -5.27 -4.31 -2.31
N VAL A 109 -5.61 -4.94 -1.20
CA VAL A 109 -4.83 -4.88 0.03
C VAL A 109 -4.65 -6.28 0.61
N VAL A 110 -3.46 -6.55 1.12
CA VAL A 110 -3.18 -7.77 1.87
C VAL A 110 -3.07 -7.44 3.35
N VAL A 111 -3.68 -8.28 4.19
CA VAL A 111 -3.65 -8.12 5.65
C VAL A 111 -3.08 -9.38 6.28
N ALA A 112 -2.13 -9.20 7.20
CA ALA A 112 -1.48 -10.30 7.91
C ALA A 112 -1.27 -9.95 9.39
N PRO A 113 -1.34 -10.93 10.30
CA PRO A 113 -1.04 -10.72 11.71
C PRO A 113 0.47 -10.62 11.96
N PHE A 114 0.85 -10.01 13.09
CA PHE A 114 2.19 -10.11 13.68
C PHE A 114 2.08 -10.24 15.21
N SER A 115 3.11 -10.83 15.84
CA SER A 115 3.11 -11.06 17.30
C SER A 115 4.05 -10.13 18.07
N THR A 116 5.21 -9.77 17.50
CA THR A 116 6.18 -8.90 18.19
C THR A 116 6.57 -7.67 17.37
N GLU A 117 7.19 -6.67 18.03
CA GLU A 117 7.77 -5.51 17.34
C GLU A 117 8.83 -5.96 16.30
N ALA A 118 9.59 -7.01 16.59
CA ALA A 118 10.60 -7.55 15.68
C ALA A 118 9.96 -8.17 14.44
N ASP A 119 8.92 -9.00 14.62
CA ASP A 119 8.19 -9.63 13.50
C ASP A 119 7.57 -8.56 12.59
N ALA A 120 6.98 -7.51 13.18
CA ALA A 120 6.39 -6.40 12.41
C ALA A 120 7.44 -5.69 11.55
N ILE A 121 8.63 -5.43 12.10
CA ILE A 121 9.75 -4.81 11.38
C ILE A 121 10.25 -5.74 10.27
N GLU A 122 10.38 -7.05 10.55
CA GLU A 122 10.78 -8.03 9.56
C GLU A 122 9.78 -8.10 8.39
N HIS A 123 8.49 -8.21 8.67
CA HIS A 123 7.45 -8.20 7.64
C HIS A 123 7.42 -6.89 6.84
N ALA A 124 7.54 -5.74 7.51
CA ALA A 124 7.60 -4.44 6.84
C ALA A 124 8.80 -4.36 5.89
N ASN A 125 9.96 -4.84 6.31
CA ASN A 125 11.20 -4.81 5.55
C ASN A 125 11.35 -5.97 4.54
N GLY A 126 10.53 -7.02 4.64
CA GLY A 126 10.50 -8.21 3.77
C GLY A 126 9.95 -7.93 2.38
N THR A 127 10.50 -6.92 1.71
CA THR A 127 10.17 -6.49 0.34
C THR A 127 11.39 -5.82 -0.29
N ALA A 128 11.45 -5.82 -1.62
CA ALA A 128 12.45 -5.08 -2.39
C ALA A 128 12.20 -3.55 -2.38
N TYR A 129 11.02 -3.11 -1.94
CA TYR A 129 10.57 -1.72 -1.92
C TYR A 129 10.77 -1.05 -0.55
N GLY A 130 10.63 0.28 -0.49
CA GLY A 130 10.80 1.08 0.72
C GLY A 130 10.40 2.54 0.52
N LEU A 131 9.22 2.79 -0.06
CA LEU A 131 8.78 4.15 -0.38
C LEU A 131 8.15 4.86 0.83
N GLY A 132 7.01 4.35 1.29
CA GLY A 132 6.28 4.87 2.44
C GLY A 132 5.89 3.76 3.42
N ALA A 133 5.80 4.10 4.70
CA ALA A 133 5.25 3.24 5.74
C ALA A 133 4.49 4.08 6.79
N ALA A 134 3.63 3.43 7.56
CA ALA A 134 2.90 4.06 8.65
C ALA A 134 2.93 3.15 9.88
N VAL A 135 3.02 3.74 11.07
CA VAL A 135 2.99 3.03 12.36
C VAL A 135 1.87 3.62 13.20
N PHE A 136 0.89 2.80 13.57
CA PHE A 136 -0.24 3.19 14.40
C PHE A 136 -0.07 2.62 15.81
N THR A 137 0.19 3.47 16.80
CA THR A 137 0.27 3.08 18.21
C THR A 137 0.10 4.30 19.11
N GLU A 138 -0.49 4.11 20.29
CA GLU A 138 -0.56 5.15 21.33
C GLU A 138 0.75 5.27 22.12
N ASN A 139 1.64 4.29 22.01
CA ASN A 139 2.91 4.29 22.73
C ASN A 139 4.00 5.00 21.91
N LEU A 140 4.33 6.24 22.30
CA LEU A 140 5.32 7.07 21.62
C LEU A 140 6.72 6.41 21.52
N ARG A 141 7.16 5.70 22.56
CA ARG A 141 8.47 5.02 22.54
C ARG A 141 8.47 3.88 21.51
N LYS A 142 7.37 3.10 21.45
CA LYS A 142 7.19 2.05 20.44
C LYS A 142 7.16 2.65 19.04
N ALA A 143 6.42 3.74 18.84
CA ALA A 143 6.35 4.43 17.55
C ALA A 143 7.75 4.78 17.03
N HIS A 144 8.59 5.41 17.84
CA HIS A 144 9.96 5.75 17.45
C HIS A 144 10.87 4.55 17.23
N ARG A 145 10.80 3.51 18.08
CA ARG A 145 11.61 2.30 17.90
C ARG A 145 11.27 1.56 16.60
N VAL A 146 9.98 1.35 16.34
CA VAL A 146 9.52 0.65 15.13
C VAL A 146 9.83 1.49 13.90
N ALA A 147 9.57 2.80 13.92
CA ALA A 147 9.91 3.69 12.82
C ALA A 147 11.41 3.68 12.51
N ALA A 148 12.29 3.63 13.52
CA ALA A 148 13.73 3.53 13.30
C ALA A 148 14.18 2.19 12.68
N GLY A 149 13.43 1.11 12.87
CA GLY A 149 13.71 -0.20 12.29
C GLY A 149 13.18 -0.41 10.88
N VAL A 150 12.16 0.35 10.46
CA VAL A 150 11.53 0.22 9.14
C VAL A 150 12.35 0.97 8.08
N GLN A 151 12.65 0.28 6.97
CA GLN A 151 13.45 0.79 5.86
C GLN A 151 12.56 1.42 4.79
N ALA A 152 11.93 2.55 5.14
CA ALA A 152 11.13 3.36 4.21
C ALA A 152 11.61 4.82 4.21
N GLY A 153 11.43 5.53 3.09
CA GLY A 153 11.90 6.92 3.00
C GLY A 153 10.98 7.93 3.68
N THR A 154 9.69 7.61 3.79
CA THR A 154 8.73 8.36 4.60
C THR A 154 8.03 7.42 5.57
N ILE A 155 8.04 7.77 6.86
CA ILE A 155 7.29 7.07 7.90
C ILE A 155 6.40 8.09 8.61
N ASN A 156 5.10 8.08 8.31
CA ASN A 156 4.12 9.03 8.84
C ASN A 156 2.70 8.45 8.80
N GLY A 157 1.66 9.27 8.97
CA GLY A 157 0.29 8.85 8.73
C GLY A 157 0.12 8.35 7.29
N SER A 158 -0.76 7.35 7.11
CA SER A 158 -0.95 6.70 5.82
C SER A 158 -1.29 7.72 4.73
N GLN A 159 -0.37 7.89 3.76
CA GLN A 159 -0.48 8.80 2.60
C GLN A 159 -0.38 10.31 2.92
N ASP A 160 0.14 10.68 4.09
CA ASP A 160 0.40 12.10 4.36
C ASP A 160 1.62 12.59 3.57
N THR A 161 1.45 13.65 2.78
CA THR A 161 2.56 14.29 2.06
C THR A 161 2.51 15.79 2.26
N HIS A 162 3.68 16.42 2.38
CA HIS A 162 3.78 17.86 2.55
C HIS A 162 4.92 18.39 1.69
N TRP A 163 4.68 19.48 0.97
CA TRP A 163 5.65 20.09 0.04
C TRP A 163 6.98 20.49 0.70
N GLY A 164 6.95 20.75 2.02
CA GLY A 164 8.11 21.07 2.86
C GLY A 164 8.88 19.86 3.42
N VAL A 165 8.43 18.62 3.15
CA VAL A 165 9.06 17.39 3.64
C VAL A 165 9.65 16.64 2.45
N PRO A 166 10.92 16.19 2.49
CA PRO A 166 11.53 15.45 1.39
C PRO A 166 10.86 14.09 1.20
N PHE A 167 10.60 13.73 -0.05
CA PHE A 167 10.04 12.43 -0.41
C PHE A 167 11.12 11.55 -1.05
N ARG A 168 11.28 10.32 -0.57
CA ARG A 168 12.38 9.42 -0.98
C ARG A 168 11.94 7.96 -0.99
N GLY A 169 12.50 7.18 -1.91
CA GLY A 169 12.50 5.72 -1.82
C GLY A 169 13.77 5.16 -1.17
N TYR A 170 13.62 4.10 -0.39
CA TYR A 170 14.70 3.19 -0.03
C TYR A 170 14.73 1.98 -0.99
N LYS A 171 15.88 1.28 -1.05
CA LYS A 171 16.07 0.08 -1.88
C LYS A 171 15.74 0.34 -3.35
N GLN A 172 14.90 -0.48 -3.97
CA GLN A 172 14.50 -0.34 -5.37
C GLN A 172 13.42 0.73 -5.59
N SER A 173 12.88 1.35 -4.54
CA SER A 173 11.89 2.44 -4.68
C SER A 173 12.48 3.77 -5.14
N GLY A 174 13.79 3.84 -5.40
CA GLY A 174 14.41 4.95 -6.10
C GLY A 174 15.75 5.41 -5.54
N ILE A 175 16.42 6.25 -6.30
CA ILE A 175 17.67 6.94 -5.93
C ILE A 175 17.40 8.44 -5.98
N GLY A 176 17.84 9.18 -4.96
CA GLY A 176 17.62 10.63 -4.84
C GLY A 176 16.52 11.01 -3.85
N ARG A 177 16.12 12.27 -3.87
CA ARG A 177 15.06 12.86 -3.02
C ARG A 177 14.31 13.93 -3.81
N GLU A 178 12.98 13.87 -3.82
CA GLU A 178 12.13 14.88 -4.44
C GLU A 178 11.48 15.79 -3.40
N LEU A 179 10.81 16.86 -3.87
CA LEU A 179 10.32 18.00 -3.07
C LEU A 179 11.47 18.83 -2.45
N VAL A 180 11.15 19.91 -1.73
CA VAL A 180 12.08 20.79 -0.98
C VAL A 180 13.35 21.20 -1.79
N SER A 181 14.36 21.77 -1.12
CA SER A 181 15.68 22.05 -1.67
C SER A 181 16.48 20.80 -2.05
N TYR A 182 16.00 19.60 -1.71
CA TYR A 182 16.62 18.34 -2.10
C TYR A 182 16.33 18.00 -3.57
N GLY A 183 15.15 18.30 -4.08
CA GLY A 183 14.84 18.16 -5.52
C GLY A 183 15.72 19.05 -6.40
N LYS A 184 16.05 20.27 -5.94
CA LYS A 184 16.97 21.18 -6.66
C LYS A 184 18.38 20.61 -6.79
N ARG A 185 18.89 19.96 -5.74
CA ARG A 185 20.24 19.35 -5.74
C ARG A 185 20.39 18.13 -6.64
N ASN A 186 19.30 17.48 -7.05
CA ASN A 186 19.40 16.38 -8.04
C ASN A 186 19.65 16.90 -9.46
N GLY A 187 19.26 18.15 -9.77
CA GLY A 187 19.49 18.79 -11.06
C GLY A 187 20.79 19.60 -11.14
N ASP A 188 21.31 20.04 -10.00
CA ASP A 188 22.54 20.82 -9.93
C ASP A 188 23.76 19.89 -9.95
N ALA A 189 24.31 19.65 -11.15
CA ALA A 189 25.66 19.10 -11.28
C ALA A 189 26.65 20.07 -10.61
N THR A 190 27.27 19.64 -9.51
CA THR A 190 28.38 20.37 -8.90
C THR A 190 29.54 20.44 -9.89
N LYS A 191 29.57 21.52 -10.68
CA LYS A 191 30.76 21.91 -11.44
C LYS A 191 31.79 22.36 -10.41
N ASN A 192 32.65 21.44 -9.97
CA ASN A 192 33.90 21.79 -9.32
C ASN A 192 34.71 22.62 -10.31
N LYS A 193 34.69 23.95 -10.14
CA LYS A 193 35.69 24.82 -10.74
C LYS A 193 37.03 24.46 -10.09
N LYS A 194 37.89 23.78 -10.85
CA LYS A 194 39.32 23.76 -10.58
C LYS A 194 39.89 25.15 -10.78
#